data_AF-A0A838K8G5-F1
#
_entry.id   AF-A0A838K8G5-F1
#
_cell.length_a   1.000
_cell.length_b   1.000
_cell.length_c   1.000
_cell.angle_alpha   90.00
_cell.angle_beta   90.00
_cell.angle_gamma   90.00
#
_symmetry.space_group_name_H-M   'P 1'
#
loop_
_entity.id
_entity.type
_entity.pdbx_description
1 polymer ?
#
loop_
_entity_poly.entity_id
_entity_poly.type
_entity_poly.pdbx_seq_one_letter_code
_entity_poly.pdbx_strand_id
1 'polypeptide(L)'
;MSARKSAPNSQRPQIVVLAKAPVPGRVKTRLSPTYSPVEAAELALAALLDTLDAVCDAPASRRFLAMDGDFLNAPPDGIEVLHQRGDGLAERIDYALADAFTICAADAAHRDGHAADHSSAPRPGG
;
A
#
# COMPACT_ATOMS: atom_id res chain seq x y z
N MET A 1 3.13 -28.58 -33.01
CA MET A 1 2.92 -28.70 -31.55
C MET A 1 3.90 -27.76 -30.85
N SER A 2 3.45 -26.58 -30.46
CA SER A 2 4.18 -25.72 -29.52
C SER A 2 3.13 -25.04 -28.67
N ALA A 3 3.10 -25.40 -27.39
CA ALA A 3 2.16 -24.84 -26.44
C ALA A 3 2.36 -23.32 -26.40
N ARG A 4 1.29 -22.57 -26.68
CA ARG A 4 1.27 -21.14 -26.38
C ARG A 4 1.54 -21.00 -24.89
N LYS A 5 2.65 -20.37 -24.55
CA LYS A 5 2.97 -19.92 -23.18
C LYS A 5 1.75 -19.14 -22.68
N SER A 6 1.05 -19.64 -21.67
CA SER A 6 -0.12 -18.98 -21.09
C SER A 6 0.19 -17.50 -20.84
N ALA A 7 -0.71 -16.62 -21.25
CA ALA A 7 -0.61 -15.19 -21.00
C ALA A 7 -0.29 -14.93 -19.51
N PRO A 8 0.57 -13.95 -19.18
CA PRO A 8 0.78 -13.59 -17.78
C PRO A 8 -0.58 -13.25 -17.15
N ASN A 9 -0.87 -13.91 -16.04
CA ASN A 9 -2.07 -13.70 -15.24
C ASN A 9 -2.43 -12.21 -15.14
N SER A 10 -3.71 -11.88 -15.29
CA SER A 10 -4.31 -10.54 -15.18
C SER A 10 -4.19 -9.89 -13.79
N GLN A 11 -3.24 -10.33 -12.96
CA GLN A 11 -3.08 -9.86 -11.60
C GLN A 11 -2.32 -8.55 -11.62
N ARG A 12 -3.05 -7.45 -11.45
CA ARG A 12 -2.43 -6.14 -11.21
C ARG A 12 -1.65 -6.22 -9.89
N PRO A 13 -0.40 -5.73 -9.85
CA PRO A 13 0.45 -5.80 -8.66
C PRO A 13 -0.15 -5.00 -7.49
N GLN A 14 0.33 -5.31 -6.29
CA GLN A 14 0.15 -4.45 -5.12
C GLN A 14 1.41 -3.60 -4.95
N ILE A 15 1.23 -2.35 -4.55
CA ILE A 15 2.35 -1.44 -4.28
C ILE A 15 2.35 -1.09 -2.81
N VAL A 16 3.51 -1.26 -2.16
CA VAL A 16 3.75 -0.86 -0.77
C VAL A 16 4.87 0.17 -0.75
N VAL A 17 4.57 1.38 -0.29
CA VAL A 17 5.55 2.45 -0.10
C VAL A 17 5.96 2.46 1.36
N LEU A 18 7.25 2.24 1.64
CA LEU A 18 7.80 2.39 2.99
C LEU A 18 8.32 3.83 3.17
N ALA A 19 7.78 4.55 4.15
CA ALA A 19 8.21 5.91 4.46
C ALA A 19 8.37 6.15 5.97
N LYS A 20 9.21 7.12 6.32
CA LYS A 20 9.37 7.64 7.69
C LYS A 20 8.68 8.98 7.80
N ALA A 21 8.10 9.27 8.96
CA ALA A 21 7.51 10.57 9.24
C ALA A 21 8.53 11.69 8.97
N PRO A 22 8.18 12.74 8.20
CA PRO A 22 9.07 13.83 7.83
C PRO A 22 9.28 14.77 9.01
N VAL A 23 10.05 14.31 10.00
CA VAL A 23 10.38 15.07 11.21
C VAL A 23 11.76 15.70 11.07
N PRO A 24 11.91 17.02 11.32
CA PRO A 24 13.20 17.69 11.27
C PRO A 24 14.28 16.96 12.07
N GLY A 25 15.44 16.75 11.44
CA GLY A 25 16.57 16.06 12.06
C GLY A 25 16.48 14.53 12.12
N ARG A 26 15.37 13.92 11.67
CA ARG A 26 15.21 12.45 11.60
C ARG A 26 15.21 11.90 10.18
N VAL A 27 14.88 12.71 9.19
CA VAL A 27 14.83 12.33 7.78
C VAL A 27 15.91 13.06 6.98
N LYS A 28 16.42 12.39 5.93
CA LYS A 28 17.35 12.96 4.95
C LYS A 28 18.56 13.68 5.57
N THR A 29 19.09 13.15 6.67
CA THR A 29 20.20 13.74 7.42
C THR A 29 21.51 13.89 6.63
N ARG A 30 21.66 13.14 5.52
CA ARG A 30 22.76 13.31 4.55
C ARG A 30 22.64 14.58 3.69
N LEU A 31 21.51 15.30 3.73
CA LEU A 31 21.30 16.57 3.01
C LEU A 31 21.74 17.80 3.81
N SER A 32 22.03 17.65 5.10
CA SER A 32 22.74 18.68 5.87
C SER A 32 24.24 18.53 5.60
N PRO A 33 24.97 19.60 5.21
CA PRO A 33 24.76 21.00 5.58
C PRO A 33 24.05 21.89 4.55
N THR A 34 23.68 21.38 3.37
CA THR A 34 23.08 22.20 2.30
C THR A 34 21.67 22.67 2.65
N TYR A 35 20.94 21.87 3.43
CA TYR A 35 19.60 22.17 3.90
C TYR A 35 19.54 22.14 5.42
N SER A 36 18.78 23.09 5.98
CA SER A 36 18.40 23.07 7.38
C SER A 36 17.56 21.81 7.69
N PRO A 37 17.50 21.38 8.96
CA PRO A 37 16.68 20.23 9.34
C PRO A 37 15.20 20.37 8.95
N VAL A 38 14.68 21.60 8.90
CA VAL A 38 13.29 21.90 8.49
C VAL A 38 13.14 21.73 6.99
N GLU A 39 14.02 22.34 6.19
CA GLU A 39 13.99 22.20 4.72
C GLU A 39 14.18 20.74 4.29
N ALA A 40 15.03 19.97 4.99
CA ALA A 40 15.19 18.55 4.73
C ALA A 40 13.91 17.74 5.02
N ALA A 41 13.13 18.13 6.03
CA ALA A 41 11.85 17.53 6.34
C ALA A 41 10.76 17.93 5.33
N GLU A 42 10.70 19.20 4.94
CA GLU A 42 9.80 19.70 3.89
C GLU A 42 10.07 19.00 2.55
N LEU A 43 11.34 18.84 2.17
CA LEU A 43 11.73 18.10 0.98
C LEU A 43 11.36 16.62 1.08
N ALA A 44 11.52 16.00 2.25
CA ALA A 44 11.09 14.63 2.47
C ALA A 44 9.57 14.47 2.33
N LEU A 45 8.79 15.44 2.83
CA LEU A 45 7.34 15.47 2.66
C LEU A 45 6.95 15.65 1.19
N ALA A 46 7.54 16.62 0.49
CA ALA A 46 7.28 16.84 -0.93
C ALA A 46 7.58 15.57 -1.77
N ALA A 47 8.76 14.98 -1.56
CA ALA A 47 9.14 13.75 -2.26
C ALA A 47 8.21 12.56 -1.95
N LEU A 48 7.69 12.50 -0.72
CA LEU A 48 6.71 11.48 -0.36
C LEU A 48 5.38 11.71 -1.08
N LEU A 49 4.85 12.94 -1.07
CA LEU A 49 3.62 13.28 -1.78
C LEU A 49 3.74 12.99 -3.29
N ASP A 50 4.83 13.41 -3.93
CA ASP A 50 5.09 13.12 -5.35
C ASP A 50 5.14 11.61 -5.63
N THR A 51 5.69 10.83 -4.69
CA THR A 51 5.71 9.36 -4.80
C THR A 51 4.31 8.77 -4.68
N LEU A 52 3.48 9.29 -3.77
CA LEU A 52 2.10 8.81 -3.58
C LEU A 52 1.24 9.13 -4.81
N ASP A 53 1.38 10.32 -5.39
CA ASP A 53 0.71 10.70 -6.63
C ASP A 53 1.09 9.76 -7.78
N ALA A 54 2.40 9.48 -7.96
CA ALA A 54 2.85 8.53 -8.96
C ALA A 54 2.33 7.10 -8.73
N VAL A 55 2.19 6.68 -7.46
CA VAL A 55 1.63 5.36 -7.10
C VAL A 55 0.12 5.30 -7.35
N CYS A 56 -0.62 6.40 -7.15
CA CYS A 56 -2.03 6.51 -7.52
C CYS A 56 -2.23 6.23 -9.02
N ASP A 57 -1.39 6.82 -9.87
CA ASP A 57 -1.45 6.65 -11.33
C ASP A 57 -0.96 5.28 -11.82
N ALA A 58 -0.14 4.58 -11.03
CA ALA A 58 0.38 3.27 -11.39
C ALA A 58 -0.74 2.21 -11.45
N PRO A 59 -0.72 1.28 -12.42
CA PRO A 59 -1.70 0.21 -12.50
C PRO A 59 -1.49 -0.83 -11.39
N ALA A 60 -2.14 -0.62 -10.24
CA ALA A 60 -2.10 -1.50 -9.08
C ALA A 60 -3.51 -1.95 -8.65
N SER A 61 -3.60 -3.16 -8.08
CA SER A 61 -4.82 -3.65 -7.44
C SER A 61 -5.09 -2.94 -6.12
N ARG A 62 -4.01 -2.63 -5.39
CA ARG A 62 -4.04 -1.97 -4.08
C ARG A 62 -2.74 -1.23 -3.82
N ARG A 63 -2.83 -0.22 -2.96
CA ARG A 63 -1.75 0.72 -2.64
C ARG A 63 -1.72 0.89 -1.14
N PHE A 64 -0.54 0.67 -0.57
CA PHE A 64 -0.30 0.80 0.86
C PHE A 64 0.84 1.77 1.11
N LEU A 65 0.69 2.58 2.15
CA LEU A 65 1.73 3.42 2.70
C LEU A 65 2.10 2.90 4.09
N ALA A 66 3.22 2.19 4.20
CA ALA A 66 3.75 1.74 5.48
C ALA A 66 4.55 2.89 6.11
N MET A 67 4.06 3.47 7.22
CA MET A 67 4.64 4.61 7.91
C MET A 67 5.35 4.23 9.21
N ASP A 68 6.59 4.70 9.36
CA ASP A 68 7.29 4.76 10.65
C ASP A 68 7.09 6.15 11.26
N GLY A 69 6.21 6.23 12.25
CA GLY A 69 5.70 7.47 12.86
C GLY A 69 4.39 7.97 12.25
N ASP A 70 3.93 9.13 12.72
CA ASP A 70 2.64 9.69 12.30
C ASP A 70 2.76 10.44 10.96
N PHE A 71 1.87 10.11 10.03
CA PHE A 71 1.65 10.93 8.86
C PHE A 71 0.67 12.04 9.23
N LEU A 72 1.18 13.28 9.30
CA LEU A 72 0.39 14.43 9.78
C LEU A 72 -0.69 14.88 8.78
N ASN A 73 -0.60 14.42 7.53
CA ASN A 73 -1.55 14.73 6.47
C ASN A 73 -2.46 13.52 6.23
N ALA A 74 -3.66 13.75 5.69
CA ALA A 74 -4.45 12.65 5.16
C ALA A 74 -3.72 12.05 3.94
N PRO A 75 -3.59 10.72 3.81
CA PRO A 75 -3.11 10.11 2.59
C PRO A 75 -4.08 10.40 1.43
N PRO A 76 -3.61 10.42 0.17
CA PRO A 76 -4.48 10.47 -0.99
C PRO A 76 -5.52 9.33 -0.98
N ASP A 77 -6.68 9.58 -1.56
CA ASP A 77 -7.75 8.59 -1.67
C ASP A 77 -7.26 7.31 -2.36
N GLY A 78 -7.63 6.16 -1.82
CA GLY A 78 -7.25 4.85 -2.36
C GLY A 78 -5.86 4.36 -1.94
N ILE A 79 -5.21 5.03 -0.99
CA ILE A 79 -4.02 4.54 -0.29
C ILE A 79 -4.37 4.17 1.16
N GLU A 80 -4.07 2.94 1.54
CA GLU A 80 -4.25 2.45 2.91
C GLU A 80 -2.95 2.62 3.71
N VAL A 81 -3.04 3.19 4.91
CA VAL A 81 -1.85 3.41 5.76
C VAL A 81 -1.66 2.24 6.71
N LEU A 82 -0.45 1.70 6.73
CA LEU A 82 -0.01 0.66 7.64
C LEU A 82 1.06 1.22 8.58
N HIS A 83 1.13 0.73 9.82
CA HIS A 83 2.24 1.07 10.71
C HIS A 83 3.45 0.18 10.44
N GLN A 84 4.63 0.79 10.24
CA GLN A 84 5.88 0.02 10.15
C GLN A 84 6.24 -0.58 11.50
N ARG A 85 6.73 -1.83 11.45
CA ARG A 85 7.21 -2.61 12.59
C ARG A 85 8.54 -3.25 12.25
N GLY A 86 9.36 -3.56 13.24
CA GLY A 86 10.65 -4.22 13.06
C GLY A 86 11.85 -3.30 13.30
N ASP A 87 12.94 -3.91 13.76
CA ASP A 87 14.15 -3.23 14.19
C ASP A 87 15.07 -2.91 13.01
N GLY A 88 15.00 -3.73 11.96
CA GLY A 88 15.76 -3.59 10.72
C GLY A 88 14.90 -3.31 9.49
N LEU A 89 15.54 -2.90 8.39
CA LEU A 89 14.86 -2.69 7.12
C LEU A 89 14.23 -3.98 6.57
N ALA A 90 14.92 -5.12 6.70
CA ALA A 90 14.42 -6.41 6.23
C ALA A 90 13.11 -6.78 6.94
N GLU A 91 13.09 -6.73 8.27
CA GLU A 91 11.89 -7.00 9.07
C GLU A 91 10.74 -6.05 8.72
N ARG A 92 11.04 -4.76 8.51
CA ARG A 92 10.01 -3.77 8.12
C ARG A 92 9.38 -4.09 6.77
N ILE A 93 10.18 -4.55 5.81
CA ILE A 93 9.69 -4.98 4.50
C ILE A 93 8.83 -6.24 4.66
N ASP A 94 9.33 -7.24 5.39
CA ASP A 94 8.61 -8.50 5.59
C ASP A 94 7.25 -8.29 6.27
N TYR A 95 7.20 -7.49 7.33
CA TYR A 95 5.95 -7.17 8.01
C TYR A 95 4.99 -6.37 7.12
N ALA A 96 5.48 -5.35 6.40
CA ALA A 96 4.63 -4.53 5.54
C ALA A 96 4.03 -5.35 4.39
N LEU A 97 4.80 -6.27 3.81
CA LEU A 97 4.31 -7.18 2.77
C LEU A 97 3.31 -8.18 3.36
N ALA A 98 3.61 -8.79 4.51
CA ALA A 98 2.70 -9.72 5.17
C ALA A 98 1.35 -9.08 5.46
N ASP A 99 1.33 -7.86 6.02
CA ASP A 99 0.11 -7.13 6.33
C ASP A 99 -0.70 -6.83 5.05
N ALA A 100 -0.03 -6.35 3.98
CA ALA A 100 -0.67 -6.09 2.70
C ALA A 100 -1.28 -7.36 2.09
N PHE A 101 -0.58 -8.50 2.17
CA PHE A 101 -1.09 -9.79 1.70
C PHE A 101 -2.31 -10.26 2.51
N THR A 102 -2.26 -10.17 3.84
CA THR A 102 -3.36 -10.58 4.72
C THR A 102 -4.63 -9.78 4.44
N ILE A 103 -4.52 -8.46 4.30
CA ILE A 103 -5.65 -7.59 3.99
C ILE A 103 -6.30 -8.02 2.67
N CYS A 104 -5.50 -8.16 1.62
CA CYS A 104 -6.02 -8.51 0.30
C CYS A 104 -6.65 -9.91 0.25
N ALA A 105 -6.10 -10.86 1.01
CA ALA A 105 -6.67 -12.20 1.15
C ALA A 105 -8.02 -12.17 1.88
N ALA A 106 -8.16 -11.35 2.92
CA ALA A 106 -9.41 -11.17 3.63
C ALA A 106 -10.51 -10.59 2.72
N ASP A 107 -10.17 -9.61 1.87
CA ASP A 107 -11.12 -9.05 0.90
C ASP A 107 -11.54 -10.04 -0.19
N ALA A 108 -10.63 -10.91 -0.63
CA ALA A 108 -10.96 -11.97 -1.57
C ALA A 108 -11.95 -12.96 -0.94
N ALA A 109 -11.67 -13.40 0.29
CA ALA A 109 -12.56 -14.31 1.03
C ALA A 109 -13.95 -13.70 1.30
N HIS A 110 -14.03 -12.40 1.60
CA HIS A 110 -15.31 -11.71 1.78
C HIS A 110 -16.14 -11.67 0.47
N ARG A 111 -15.49 -11.41 -0.67
CA ARG A 111 -16.16 -11.41 -1.98
C ARG A 111 -16.67 -12.80 -2.38
N ASP A 112 -15.88 -13.84 -2.12
CA ASP A 112 -16.27 -15.22 -2.45
C ASP A 112 -17.43 -15.72 -1.57
N GLY A 113 -17.53 -15.25 -0.32
CA GLY A 113 -18.61 -15.58 0.59
C GLY A 113 -19.96 -14.94 0.26
N HIS A 114 -19.98 -13.73 -0.32
CA HIS A 114 -21.23 -13.04 -0.69
C HIS A 114 -21.88 -13.60 -1.98
N ALA A 115 -21.12 -14.30 -2.82
CA ALA A 115 -21.64 -14.91 -4.05
C ALA A 115 -22.56 -16.12 -3.82
N ALA A 116 -22.72 -16.61 -2.58
CA ALA A 116 -23.49 -17.80 -2.26
C ALA A 116 -24.98 -17.56 -1.90
N ASP A 117 -25.45 -16.32 -1.76
CA ASP A 117 -26.80 -16.03 -1.23
C ASP A 117 -27.84 -15.56 -2.27
N HIS A 118 -27.82 -16.17 -3.46
CA HIS A 118 -28.87 -16.01 -4.47
C HIS A 118 -29.39 -17.36 -4.95
N SER A 119 -29.96 -18.18 -4.06
CA SER A 119 -30.93 -19.21 -4.46
C SER A 119 -31.73 -19.77 -3.27
N SER A 120 -32.90 -19.20 -3.01
CA SER A 120 -34.17 -19.97 -2.95
C SER A 120 -35.31 -19.09 -2.41
N ALA A 121 -36.00 -18.39 -3.31
CA ALA A 121 -37.40 -18.07 -3.07
C ALA A 121 -38.23 -19.23 -3.64
N PRO A 122 -39.03 -19.95 -2.84
CA PRO A 122 -39.94 -20.95 -3.37
C PRO A 122 -41.03 -20.22 -4.15
N ARG A 123 -41.27 -20.68 -5.39
CA ARG A 123 -42.37 -20.19 -6.22
C ARG A 123 -43.70 -20.44 -5.51
N PRO A 124 -44.65 -19.48 -5.47
CA PRO A 124 -46.01 -19.79 -5.05
C PRO A 124 -46.70 -20.57 -6.17
N GLY A 125 -47.31 -21.71 -5.84
CA GLY A 125 -48.11 -22.48 -6.78
C GLY A 125 -49.19 -23.28 -6.05
N GLY A 126 -50.43 -23.13 -6.52
CA GLY A 126 -51.55 -24.04 -6.26
C GLY A 126 -52.66 -23.44 -5.42
#